data_AF-A0A4Z0JAN2-F1
#
_entry.id   AF-A0A4Z0JAN2-F1
#
_cell.length_a   1.000
_cell.length_b   1.000
_cell.length_c   1.000
_cell.angle_alpha   90.00
_cell.angle_beta   90.00
_cell.angle_gamma   90.00
#
_symmetry.space_group_name_H-M   'P 1'
#
loop_
_entity.id
_entity.type
_entity.pdbx_description
1 polymer ?
#
loop_
_entity_poly.entity_id
_entity_poly.type
_entity_poly.pdbx_seq_one_letter_code
_entity_poly.pdbx_strand_id
1 'polypeptide(L)'
;MKNVLLLSGNENSSHLFLGEAKRTAETRQVPLNFKASVMADLTPELLAEQDLVLLAPQTASDADAAAMNTQVPTVDIPNDIYGWLNGQALVKFACQELGLSVVGAR
;
A
#
# COMPACT_ATOMS: atom_id res chain seq x y z
N MET A 1 -6.62 13.91 1.39
CA MET A 1 -6.11 12.80 0.56
C MET A 1 -5.12 12.04 1.44
N LYS A 2 -5.18 10.71 1.44
CA LYS A 2 -4.38 9.83 2.29
C LYS A 2 -3.27 9.19 1.46
N ASN A 3 -2.05 9.20 1.96
CA ASN A 3 -0.89 8.65 1.27
C ASN A 3 -0.69 7.18 1.65
N VAL A 4 -0.63 6.31 0.65
CA VAL A 4 -0.46 4.87 0.81
C VAL A 4 0.83 4.46 0.10
N LEU A 5 1.77 3.88 0.85
CA LEU A 5 3.04 3.40 0.32
C LEU A 5 3.00 1.88 0.12
N LEU A 6 3.19 1.45 -1.13
CA LEU A 6 3.40 0.06 -1.50
C LEU A 6 4.88 -0.26 -1.40
N LEU A 7 5.24 -1.19 -0.55
CA LEU A 7 6.64 -1.49 -0.23
C LEU A 7 6.99 -2.91 -0.66
N SER A 8 7.96 -3.02 -1.56
CA SER A 8 8.47 -4.30 -2.05
C SER A 8 9.91 -4.55 -1.59
N GLY A 9 10.30 -5.82 -1.52
CA GLY A 9 11.61 -6.25 -1.03
C GLY A 9 12.71 -6.04 -2.07
N ASN A 10 12.64 -6.76 -3.19
CA ASN A 10 13.77 -6.85 -4.14
C ASN A 10 13.41 -6.54 -5.60
N GLU A 11 12.13 -6.48 -5.97
CA GLU A 11 11.72 -6.25 -7.35
C GLU A 11 10.61 -5.21 -7.43
N ASN A 12 10.59 -4.47 -8.54
CA ASN A 12 9.64 -3.40 -8.80
C ASN A 12 8.21 -3.91 -9.10
N SER A 13 7.85 -5.10 -8.64
CA SER A 13 6.52 -5.70 -8.81
C SER A 13 5.42 -4.82 -8.20
N SER A 14 5.73 -4.03 -7.17
CA SER A 14 4.86 -2.96 -6.67
C SER A 14 4.38 -1.98 -7.76
N HIS A 15 5.19 -1.74 -8.80
CA HIS A 15 4.81 -0.85 -9.90
C HIS A 15 3.81 -1.48 -10.87
N LEU A 16 3.74 -2.82 -10.94
CA LEU A 16 2.82 -3.52 -11.84
C LEU A 16 1.36 -3.29 -11.45
N PHE A 17 1.06 -3.22 -10.15
CA PHE A 17 -0.29 -2.95 -9.66
C PHE A 17 -0.50 -1.49 -9.17
N LEU A 18 0.56 -0.69 -9.03
CA LEU A 18 0.47 0.74 -8.73
C LEU A 18 -0.39 1.49 -9.75
N GLY A 19 -0.21 1.18 -11.04
CA GLY A 19 -0.96 1.84 -12.12
C GLY A 19 -2.47 1.60 -12.03
N GLU A 20 -2.87 0.35 -11.76
CA GLU A 20 -4.27 -0.01 -11.60
C GLU A 20 -4.85 0.57 -10.30
N ALA A 21 -4.11 0.53 -9.20
CA ALA A 21 -4.55 1.08 -7.92
C ALA A 21 -4.80 2.59 -8.02
N LYS A 22 -3.89 3.35 -8.65
CA LYS A 22 -4.06 4.79 -8.93
C LYS A 22 -5.29 5.05 -9.78
N ARG A 23 -5.40 4.36 -10.93
CA ARG A 23 -6.55 4.49 -11.84
C ARG A 23 -7.86 4.18 -11.12
N THR A 24 -7.88 3.16 -10.27
CA THR A 24 -9.08 2.75 -9.54
C THR A 24 -9.46 3.75 -8.47
N ALA A 25 -8.48 4.30 -7.73
CA ALA A 25 -8.71 5.36 -6.75
C ALA A 25 -9.29 6.62 -7.43
N GLU A 26 -8.72 7.03 -8.56
CA GLU A 26 -9.21 8.16 -9.37
C GLU A 26 -10.64 7.92 -9.89
N THR A 27 -10.86 6.76 -10.51
CA THR A 27 -12.18 6.39 -11.10
C THR A 27 -13.27 6.35 -10.04
N ARG A 28 -12.94 5.88 -8.83
CA ARG A 28 -13.88 5.78 -7.70
C ARG A 28 -13.91 7.04 -6.84
N GLN A 29 -13.17 8.08 -7.22
CA GLN A 29 -13.03 9.33 -6.46
C GLN A 29 -12.65 9.10 -4.99
N VAL A 30 -11.88 8.04 -4.73
CA VAL A 30 -11.41 7.73 -3.38
C VAL A 30 -10.21 8.62 -3.09
N PRO A 31 -10.14 9.28 -1.93
CA PRO A 31 -9.06 10.21 -1.61
C PRO A 31 -7.76 9.49 -1.20
N LEU A 32 -7.28 8.53 -2.01
CA LEU A 32 -6.03 7.80 -1.82
C LEU A 32 -4.99 8.22 -2.86
N ASN A 33 -3.75 8.35 -2.41
CA ASN A 33 -2.58 8.58 -3.25
C ASN A 33 -1.59 7.42 -3.05
N PHE A 34 -1.44 6.58 -4.07
CA PHE A 34 -0.51 5.44 -4.00
C PHE A 34 0.89 5.83 -4.48
N LYS A 35 1.91 5.46 -3.70
CA LYS A 35 3.32 5.48 -4.07
C LYS A 35 3.87 4.04 -4.00
N ALA A 36 4.90 3.73 -4.78
CA ALA A 36 5.62 2.48 -4.66
C ALA A 36 7.08 2.78 -4.35
N SER A 37 7.69 1.97 -3.48
CA SER A 37 9.11 2.02 -3.16
C SER A 37 9.63 0.61 -2.87
N VAL A 38 10.94 0.45 -2.90
CA VAL A 38 11.62 -0.74 -2.37
C VAL A 38 12.15 -0.47 -0.97
N MET A 39 12.41 -1.54 -0.22
CA MET A 39 12.92 -1.44 1.16
C MET A 39 14.26 -0.71 1.24
N ALA A 40 15.11 -0.86 0.23
CA ALA A 40 16.41 -0.18 0.15
C ALA A 40 16.29 1.35 0.05
N ASP A 41 15.20 1.88 -0.50
CA ASP A 41 14.97 3.31 -0.71
C ASP A 41 14.10 3.93 0.39
N LEU A 42 13.70 3.13 1.39
CA LEU A 42 12.84 3.61 2.46
C LEU A 42 13.64 4.52 3.41
N THR A 43 13.23 5.80 3.48
CA THR A 43 13.76 6.74 4.48
C THR A 43 12.70 7.08 5.54
N PRO A 44 13.11 7.49 6.76
CA PRO A 44 12.18 7.92 7.80
C PRO A 44 11.28 9.09 7.36
N GLU A 45 11.81 10.00 6.54
CA GLU A 45 11.06 11.15 6.01
C GLU A 45 9.99 10.69 5.03
N LEU A 46 10.32 9.78 4.11
CA LEU A 46 9.35 9.19 3.18
C LEU A 46 8.22 8.53 3.96
N LEU A 47 8.55 7.82 5.04
CA LEU A 47 7.60 7.10 5.86
C LEU A 47 6.70 8.04 6.68
N ALA A 48 7.25 9.13 7.21
CA ALA A 48 6.49 10.16 7.94
C ALA A 48 5.42 10.86 7.10
N GLU A 49 5.56 10.86 5.76
CA GLU A 49 4.55 11.37 4.84
C GLU A 49 3.36 10.41 4.60
N GLN A 50 3.47 9.15 5.03
CA GLN A 50 2.49 8.11 4.73
C GLN A 50 1.45 7.99 5.83
N ASP A 51 0.20 7.72 5.41
CA ASP A 51 -0.88 7.37 6.32
C ASP A 51 -1.02 5.85 6.49
N LEU A 52 -0.53 5.07 5.53
CA LEU A 52 -0.55 3.60 5.53
C LEU A 52 0.62 3.05 4.72
N VAL A 53 1.26 2.00 5.23
CA VAL A 53 2.22 1.19 4.49
C VAL A 53 1.64 -0.19 4.22
N LEU A 54 1.71 -0.60 2.96
CA LEU A 54 1.29 -1.90 2.46
C LEU A 54 2.52 -2.69 2.02
N LEU A 55 2.84 -3.75 2.76
CA LEU A 55 3.97 -4.63 2.49
C LEU A 55 3.57 -5.70 1.48
N ALA A 56 4.36 -5.90 0.43
CA ALA A 56 4.15 -7.01 -0.46
C ALA A 56 4.36 -8.36 0.28
N PRO A 57 3.64 -9.43 -0.11
CA PRO A 57 3.84 -10.72 0.51
C PRO A 57 5.26 -11.22 0.27
N GLN A 58 5.86 -11.81 1.31
CA GLN A 58 7.24 -12.36 1.29
C GLN A 58 8.37 -11.32 1.21
N THR A 59 8.09 -10.03 1.40
CA THR A 59 9.13 -8.99 1.27
C THR A 59 9.68 -8.40 2.57
N ALA A 60 8.98 -8.56 3.69
CA ALA A 60 9.49 -8.13 4.99
C ALA A 60 9.86 -9.37 5.80
N SER A 61 11.12 -9.49 6.22
CA SER A 61 11.36 -10.28 7.44
C SER A 61 10.70 -9.55 8.61
N ASP A 62 10.28 -10.26 9.65
CA ASP A 62 9.81 -9.65 10.91
C ASP A 62 10.80 -8.59 11.44
N ALA A 63 12.09 -8.74 11.12
CA ALA A 63 13.15 -7.79 11.41
C ALA A 63 13.07 -6.46 10.63
N ASP A 64 12.61 -6.47 9.37
CA ASP A 64 12.45 -5.26 8.55
C ASP A 64 11.20 -4.48 8.99
N ALA A 65 10.11 -5.19 9.28
CA ALA A 65 8.91 -4.61 9.86
C ALA A 65 9.16 -4.05 11.28
N ALA A 66 10.00 -4.71 12.09
CA ALA A 66 10.41 -4.22 13.40
C ALA A 66 11.43 -3.05 13.33
N ALA A 67 12.27 -2.99 12.30
CA ALA A 67 13.17 -1.87 12.04
C ALA A 67 12.42 -0.61 11.59
N MET A 68 11.26 -0.78 10.94
CA MET A 68 10.26 0.26 10.73
C MET A 68 9.54 0.61 12.04
N ASN A 69 10.30 1.08 13.03
CA ASN A 69 9.86 1.50 14.36
C ASN A 69 8.94 2.74 14.27
N THR A 70 7.72 2.55 13.77
CA THR A 70 6.99 3.64 13.10
C THR A 70 5.57 3.81 13.62
N GLN A 71 5.22 5.09 13.78
CA GLN A 71 3.90 5.58 14.16
C GLN A 71 2.85 5.38 13.03
N VAL A 72 3.25 4.81 11.89
CA VAL A 72 2.41 4.65 10.71
C VAL A 72 1.91 3.21 10.64
N PRO A 73 0.60 2.99 10.49
CA PRO A 73 0.04 1.65 10.31
C PRO A 73 0.72 0.94 9.14
N THR A 74 1.24 -0.25 9.42
CA THR A 74 1.91 -1.10 8.44
C THR A 74 1.21 -2.45 8.42
N VAL A 75 0.76 -2.89 7.24
CA VAL A 75 0.02 -4.14 7.07
C VAL A 75 0.49 -4.87 5.81
N ASP A 76 0.44 -6.20 5.87
CA ASP A 76 0.74 -7.04 4.71
C ASP A 76 -0.41 -7.02 3.71
N ILE A 77 -0.08 -6.91 2.42
CA ILE A 77 -1.04 -7.09 1.34
C ILE A 77 -1.44 -8.57 1.32
N PRO A 78 -2.74 -8.88 1.36
CA PRO A 78 -3.22 -10.25 1.20
C PRO A 78 -2.72 -10.91 -0.10
N ASN A 79 -2.28 -12.17 0.00
CA ASN A 79 -1.72 -12.94 -1.12
C ASN A 79 -2.67 -13.04 -2.33
N ASP A 80 -3.97 -13.11 -2.08
CA ASP A 80 -5.01 -13.14 -3.11
C ASP A 80 -5.13 -11.81 -3.85
N ILE A 81 -4.99 -10.68 -3.15
CA ILE A 81 -4.97 -9.35 -3.76
C ILE A 81 -3.69 -9.15 -4.60
N TYR A 82 -2.53 -9.46 -4.01
CA TYR A 82 -1.24 -9.28 -4.66
C TYR A 82 -1.04 -10.24 -5.84
N GLY A 83 -1.33 -11.54 -5.64
CA GLY A 83 -1.14 -12.57 -6.65
C GLY A 83 -2.05 -12.43 -7.87
N TRP A 84 -3.19 -11.74 -7.72
CA TRP A 84 -4.12 -11.47 -8.83
C TRP A 84 -3.93 -10.07 -9.42
N LEU A 85 -2.94 -9.30 -8.93
CA LEU A 85 -2.71 -7.89 -9.30
C LEU A 85 -3.99 -7.05 -9.20
N ASN A 86 -4.83 -7.32 -8.21
CA ASN A 86 -6.18 -6.75 -8.13
C ASN A 86 -6.14 -5.34 -7.50
N GLY A 87 -5.94 -4.31 -8.33
CA GLY A 87 -5.89 -2.92 -7.89
C GLY A 87 -7.19 -2.44 -7.24
N GLN A 88 -8.34 -2.96 -7.67
CA GLN A 88 -9.62 -2.67 -7.02
C GLN A 88 -9.72 -3.21 -5.59
N ALA A 89 -9.33 -4.47 -5.39
CA ALA A 89 -9.32 -5.07 -4.07
C ALA A 89 -8.31 -4.37 -3.16
N LEU A 90 -7.17 -3.96 -3.69
CA LEU A 90 -6.16 -3.20 -2.96
C LEU A 90 -6.67 -1.82 -2.51
N VAL A 91 -7.36 -1.07 -3.38
CA VAL A 91 -7.98 0.21 -3.01
C VAL A 91 -9.01 0.01 -1.90
N LYS A 92 -9.85 -1.02 -2.02
CA LYS A 92 -10.83 -1.36 -0.98
C LYS A 92 -10.15 -1.69 0.35
N PHE A 93 -9.12 -2.53 0.30
CA PHE A 93 -8.33 -2.92 1.47
C PHE A 93 -7.70 -1.70 2.16
N ALA A 94 -7.01 -0.85 1.40
CA ALA A 94 -6.41 0.37 1.92
C ALA A 94 -7.44 1.31 2.57
N CYS A 95 -8.65 1.42 2.00
CA CYS A 95 -9.73 2.20 2.63
C CYS A 95 -10.18 1.61 3.96
N GLN A 96 -10.28 0.28 4.07
CA GLN A 96 -10.67 -0.39 5.31
C GLN A 96 -9.66 -0.12 6.42
N GLU A 97 -8.37 -0.26 6.11
CA GLU A 97 -7.28 -0.01 7.06
C GLU A 97 -7.20 1.46 7.49
N LEU A 98 -7.52 2.39 6.60
CA LEU A 98 -7.58 3.83 6.89
C LEU A 98 -8.91 4.30 7.50
N GLY A 99 -9.87 3.40 7.73
CA GLY A 99 -11.20 3.76 8.23
C GLY A 99 -12.01 4.66 7.28
N LEU A 100 -11.68 4.66 5.99
CA LEU A 100 -12.38 5.42 4.97
C LEU A 100 -13.65 4.69 4.53
N SER A 101 -14.77 5.41 4.51
CA SER A 101 -16.02 4.89 3.95
C SER A 101 -15.88 4.74 2.43
N VAL A 102 -15.84 3.49 1.95
CA VAL A 102 -15.90 3.20 0.51
C VAL A 102 -17.33 3.46 0.04
N VAL A 103 -17.58 4.66 -0.48
CA VAL A 103 -18.86 4.99 -1.13
C VAL A 103 -18.87 4.27 -2.48
N GLY A 104 -19.40 3.04 -2.53
CA GLY A 104 -19.58 2.30 -3.79
C GLY A 104 -19.30 0.80 -3.74
N ALA A 105 -19.96 0.10 -2.83
CA ALA A 105 -20.19 -1.34 -2.96
C ALA A 105 -21.54 -1.69 -2.33
N ARG A 106 -22.61 -1.42 -3.07
CA ARG A 106 -23.87 -2.15 -2.97
C ARG A 106 -24.00 -3.00 -4.23
#